data_AF-K1Z0D9-F1
#
_entry.id   AF-K1Z0D9-F1
#
_cell.length_a   1.000
_cell.length_b   1.000
_cell.length_c   1.000
_cell.angle_alpha   90.00
_cell.angle_beta   90.00
_cell.angle_gamma   90.00
#
_symmetry.space_group_name_H-M   'P 1'
#
loop_
_entity.id
_entity.type
_entity.pdbx_description
1 polymer ?
#
loop_
_entity_poly.entity_id
_entity_poly.type
_entity_poly.pdbx_seq_one_letter_code
_entity_poly.pdbx_strand_id
1 'polypeptide(L)' 'MFPPIAIYLIRTGEETGQLGQMLLLIAKNYETDLNEMIDRATGLISPIMLIFMALIVGFIIMAIAGPIMQGGQAFGLEGA' A
#
# COMPACT_ATOMS: atom_id res chain seq x y z
N MET A 1 2.27 -1.11 22.83
CA MET A 1 1.25 -0.28 23.51
C MET A 1 -0.02 -1.13 23.62
N PHE A 2 -0.56 -1.35 24.82
CA PHE A 2 -1.83 -2.08 24.98
C PHE A 2 -3.01 -1.12 24.76
N PRO A 3 -4.00 -1.46 23.92
CA PRO A 3 -5.21 -0.67 23.72
C PRO A 3 -5.97 -0.48 25.04
N PRO A 4 -6.58 0.69 25.26
CA PRO A 4 -7.41 0.93 26.44
C PRO A 4 -8.52 -0.12 26.61
N ILE A 5 -9.08 -0.62 25.50
CA ILE A 5 -10.11 -1.66 25.51
C ILE A 5 -9.59 -2.99 26.09
N ALA A 6 -8.32 -3.33 25.86
CA ALA A 6 -7.73 -4.55 26.40
C ALA A 6 -7.60 -4.47 27.93
N ILE A 7 -7.18 -3.32 28.46
CA ILE A 7 -7.08 -3.08 29.90
C ILE A 7 -8.46 -3.16 30.57
N TYR A 8 -9.48 -2.57 29.94
CA TYR A 8 -10.86 -2.65 30.41
C TYR A 8 -11.38 -4.10 30.46
N LEU A 9 -11.18 -4.86 29.38
CA LEU A 9 -11.63 -6.26 29.29
C LEU A 9 -10.91 -7.17 30.28
N ILE A 10 -9.61 -6.95 30.52
CA ILE A 10 -8.87 -7.67 31.57
C ILE A 10 -9.49 -7.41 32.94
N ARG A 11 -9.72 -6.13 33.27
CA ARG A 11 -10.31 -5.74 34.56
C ARG A 11 -11.71 -6.32 34.76
N THR A 12 -12.59 -6.21 33.77
CA THR A 12 -13.93 -6.81 33.82
C THR A 12 -13.86 -8.33 33.90
N GLY A 13 -12.91 -8.97 33.22
CA GLY A 13 -12.68 -10.41 33.28
C GLY A 13 -12.22 -10.88 34.66
N GLU A 14 -11.38 -10.10 35.35
CA GLU A 14 -10.98 -10.37 36.73
C GLU A 14 -12.14 -10.16 37.72
N GLU A 15 -12.90 -9.06 37.59
CA GLU A 15 -14.04 -8.73 38.46
C GLU A 15 -15.19 -9.75 38.33
N THR A 16 -15.38 -10.36 37.16
CA THR A 16 -16.46 -11.32 36.87
C THR A 16 -16.02 -12.78 36.90
N GLY A 17 -14.71 -13.04 37.07
CA GLY A 17 -14.14 -14.39 36.96
C GLY A 17 -14.13 -14.96 35.52
N GLN A 18 -14.35 -14.12 34.51
CA GLN A 18 -14.42 -14.50 33.08
C GLN A 18 -13.17 -14.11 32.28
N LEU A 19 -12.01 -13.96 32.94
CA LEU A 19 -10.77 -13.51 32.31
C LEU A 19 -10.41 -14.28 31.04
N GLY A 20 -10.57 -15.61 31.02
CA GLY A 20 -10.29 -16.42 29.84
C GLY A 20 -11.12 -16.02 28.61
N GLN A 21 -12.41 -15.72 28.78
CA GLN A 21 -13.27 -15.25 27.69
C GLN A 21 -12.89 -13.83 27.25
N MET A 22 -12.54 -12.96 28.19
CA MET A 22 -12.13 -11.59 27.87
C MET A 22 -10.79 -11.55 27.11
N LEU A 23 -9.83 -12.42 27.44
CA LEU A 23 -8.57 -12.56 26.72
C LEU A 23 -8.78 -13.05 25.27
N LEU A 24 -9.72 -13.97 25.05
CA LEU A 24 -10.10 -14.41 23.69
C LEU A 24 -10.70 -13.25 22.88
N LEU A 25 -11.53 -12.41 23.51
CA LEU A 25 -12.10 -11.24 22.85
C LEU A 25 -11.01 -10.22 22.46
N ILE A 26 -10.03 -10.00 23.34
CA ILE A 26 -8.86 -9.16 23.05
C ILE A 26 -8.08 -9.72 21.86
N ALA A 27 -7.78 -11.01 21.86
CA ALA A 27 -7.05 -11.67 20.78
C ALA A 27 -7.77 -11.51 19.43
N LYS A 28 -9.09 -11.72 19.40
CA LYS A 28 -9.91 -11.54 18.19
C LYS A 28 -9.89 -10.10 17.67
N ASN A 29 -9.95 -9.12 18.57
CA ASN A 29 -9.87 -7.71 18.18
C ASN A 29 -8.49 -7.39 17.59
N TYR A 30 -7.41 -7.85 18.21
CA TYR A 30 -6.06 -7.67 17.68
C TYR A 30 -5.86 -8.34 16.31
N GLU A 31 -6.40 -9.53 16.12
CA GLU A 31 -6.38 -10.23 14.83
C GLU A 31 -7.12 -9.42 13.76
N THR A 32 -8.28 -8.84 14.12
CA THR A 32 -9.06 -7.99 13.22
C THR A 32 -8.28 -6.72 12.84
N ASP A 33 -7.73 -6.01 13.82
CA ASP A 33 -6.91 -4.81 13.59
C ASP A 33 -5.68 -5.14 12.73
N LEU A 34 -5.02 -6.26 12.98
CA LEU A 34 -3.88 -6.72 12.20
C LEU A 34 -4.26 -7.02 10.76
N ASN A 35 -5.37 -7.73 10.54
CA ASN A 35 -5.87 -8.03 9.21
C ASN A 35 -6.22 -6.73 8.45
N GLU A 36 -6.88 -5.77 9.10
CA GLU A 36 -7.14 -4.46 8.48
C GLU A 36 -5.85 -3.72 8.10
N MET A 37 -4.81 -3.79 8.95
CA MET A 37 -3.52 -3.20 8.64
C MET A 37 -2.86 -3.87 7.44
N ILE A 38 -2.93 -5.20 7.35
CA ILE A 38 -2.42 -5.98 6.21
C ILE A 38 -3.19 -5.63 4.94
N ASP A 39 -4.51 -5.55 5.00
CA ASP A 39 -5.37 -5.20 3.85
C ASP A 39 -5.08 -3.79 3.35
N ARG A 40 -4.89 -2.83 4.26
CA ARG A 40 -4.47 -1.47 3.88
C ARG A 40 -3.07 -1.45 3.28
N ALA A 41 -2.12 -2.17 3.88
CA ALA A 41 -0.75 -2.24 3.37
C ALA A 41 -0.68 -2.88 1.98
N THR A 42 -1.38 -3.98 1.78
CA THR A 42 -1.45 -4.68 0.49
C THR A 42 -2.28 -3.90 -0.54
N GLY A 43 -3.33 -3.20 -0.11
CA GLY A 43 -4.12 -2.30 -0.94
C GLY A 43 -3.30 -1.17 -1.56
N LEU A 44 -2.24 -0.70 -0.89
CA LEU A 44 -1.30 0.30 -1.41
C LEU A 44 -0.35 -0.25 -2.49
N ILE A 45 -0.18 -1.57 -2.61
CA ILE A 45 0.67 -2.17 -3.66
C ILE A 45 0.10 -1.85 -5.04
N SER A 46 -1.23 -1.92 -5.20
CA SER A 46 -1.92 -1.65 -6.47
C SER A 46 -1.61 -0.25 -7.06
N PRO A 47 -1.82 0.87 -6.34
CA PRO A 47 -1.51 2.19 -6.87
C PRO A 47 0.00 2.41 -7.11
N ILE A 48 0.88 1.79 -6.31
CA ILE A 48 2.33 1.85 -6.54
C ILE A 48 2.70 1.20 -7.87
N MET A 49 2.14 0.02 -8.16
CA MET A 49 2.38 -0.70 -9.41
C MET A 49 1.90 0.10 -10.63
N LEU A 50 0.77 0.81 -10.51
CA LEU A 50 0.26 1.70 -11.57
C LEU A 50 1.24 2.84 -11.87
N ILE A 51 1.72 3.54 -10.84
CA ILE A 51 2.67 4.64 -11.00
C ILE A 51 3.98 4.12 -11.60
N PHE A 52 4.48 2.99 -11.11
CA PHE A 52 5.69 2.36 -11.63
C PHE A 52 5.57 2.01 -13.12
N MET A 53 4.42 1.45 -13.53
CA MET A 53 4.17 1.13 -14.93
C MET A 53 4.06 2.39 -15.80
N ALA A 54 3.42 3.45 -15.30
CA ALA A 54 3.36 4.74 -15.99
C ALA A 54 4.76 5.34 -16.21
N LEU A 55 5.66 5.22 -15.22
CA LEU A 55 7.06 5.66 -15.35
C LEU A 55 7.82 4.85 -16.41
N ILE A 56 7.69 3.52 -16.41
CA ILE A 56 8.33 2.66 -17.42
C ILE A 56 7.85 3.03 -18.83
N VAL A 57 6.54 3.14 -19.02
CA VAL A 57 5.95 3.48 -20.31
C VAL A 57 6.39 4.87 -20.76
N GLY A 58 6.35 5.86 -19.87
CA GLY A 58 6.81 7.22 -20.16
C GLY A 58 8.29 7.28 -20.53
N PHE A 59 9.13 6.51 -19.84
CA PHE A 59 10.55 6.39 -20.15
C PHE A 59 10.78 5.81 -21.55
N ILE A 60 10.08 4.73 -21.90
CA ILE A 60 10.18 4.11 -23.23
C ILE A 60 9.76 5.09 -24.33
N ILE A 61 8.66 5.83 -24.12
CA ILE A 61 8.19 6.83 -25.09
C ILE A 61 9.28 7.90 -25.32
N MET A 62 9.87 8.44 -24.25
CA MET A 62 10.95 9.44 -24.38
C MET A 62 12.18 8.88 -25.11
N ALA A 63 12.56 7.63 -24.79
CA ALA A 63 13.70 6.96 -25.42
C ALA A 63 13.49 6.75 -26.94
N ILE A 64 12.25 6.54 -27.39
CA ILE A 64 11.91 6.37 -28.81
C ILE A 64 11.68 7.72 -29.50
N ALA A 65 10.99 8.66 -28.84
CA ALA A 65 10.66 9.96 -29.43
C ALA A 65 11.89 10.85 -29.66
N GLY A 66 12.88 10.81 -28.75
CA GLY A 66 14.13 11.56 -28.87
C GLY A 66 14.87 11.34 -30.19
N PRO A 67 15.24 10.09 -30.57
CA PRO A 67 15.92 9.83 -31.84
C PRO A 67 15.04 10.08 -33.06
N ILE A 68 13.71 9.92 -32.97
CA ILE A 68 12.80 10.26 -34.07
C ILE A 68 12.85 11.76 -34.37
N MET A 69 12.86 12.61 -33.34
CA MET A 69 12.95 14.06 -33.52
C MET A 69 14.29 14.49 -34.13
N GLN A 70 15.41 13.90 -33.67
CA GLN A 70 16.74 14.22 -34.19
C GLN A 70 16.97 13.64 -35.59
N GLY A 71 16.54 12.40 -35.83
CA GLY A 71 16.57 11.76 -37.14
C GLY A 71 15.68 12.50 -38.14
N GLY A 72 14.50 12.96 -37.74
CA GLY A 72 13.63 13.78 -38.58
C GLY A 72 14.27 15.11 -38.99
N GLN A 73 15.07 15.73 -38.12
CA GLN A 73 15.86 16.92 -38.44
C GLN A 73 17.01 16.61 -39.41
N ALA A 74 17.65 15.45 -39.27
CA ALA A 74 18.72 14.98 -40.16
C ALA A 74 18.21 14.62 -41.58
N PHE A 75 16.91 14.35 -41.75
CA PHE A 75 16.30 13.95 -43.02
C PHE A 75 15.53 15.06 -43.76
N GLY A 76 15.45 16.30 -43.24
CA GLY A 76 14.32 17.17 -43.61
C GLY A 76 14.48 18.67 -43.91
N LEU A 77 15.62 19.37 -43.71
CA LEU A 77 15.71 20.82 -44.04
C LEU A 77 17.12 21.35 -44.43
N GLU A 78 17.89 20.63 -45.26
CA GLU A 78 19.09 21.20 -45.93
C GLU A 78 18.90 21.39 -47.45
N GLY A 79 17.66 21.31 -47.94
CA GLY A 79 17.32 21.39 -49.37
C GLY A 79 16.36 22.53 -49.75
N ALA A 80 16.25 23.58 -48.95
CA ALA A 80 15.63 24.84 -49.37
C ALA A 80 16.71 25.89 -49.61
#